data_AF-A0A353VL82-F1
#
_entry.id   AF-A0A353VL82-F1
#
_cell.length_a   1.000
_cell.length_b   1.000
_cell.length_c   1.000
_cell.angle_alpha   90.00
_cell.angle_beta   90.00
_cell.angle_gamma   90.00
#
_symmetry.space_group_name_H-M   'P 1'
#
loop_
_entity.id
_entity.type
_entity.pdbx_description
1 polymer ?
#
loop_
_entity_poly.entity_id
_entity_poly.type
_entity_poly.pdbx_seq_one_letter_code
_entity_poly.pdbx_strand_id
1 'polypeptide(L)'
;MDITNKYPLFFFLAFVFFSCQRAPVEIDSEPPVFKMEGLLEGEPFKLTAGDQGTYMFTGTHTDTLGVVEHIGLLGDFGCDGDPECPGALTFVIRGMNVSGLTEIENTLIPGDHSFREPSVPAIEGYRFFFKGTPELKTNDYSVHWDFGDGQTASGLNVEHIYDADVVSAIVCQTVINNINGDSSSLCMEVRPGSERLVTFTYDPNDLRVEHFIAHTNGANPVNILWNFGWGFHPRQYYIDNHYYFNQQLPYQQVSVKTIDANGCTAKYAQNVSISGDKHTVMANFSYSSSAVVSLDNTDFQDVTIVYTTTEGNTYYSNLGFQPDFGSLTIYDISGFSLNSSGQHTKKFNVDFSCRLFLPGVTGEYIDITEATGVLAVGY
;
A
#
# COMPACT_ATOMS: atom_id res chain seq x y z
N MET A 1 -41.77 -111.21 29.54
CA MET A 1 -43.10 -111.02 28.95
C MET A 1 -43.39 -109.53 28.96
N ASP A 2 -43.66 -109.02 27.77
CA ASP A 2 -43.98 -107.63 27.40
C ASP A 2 -45.01 -106.93 28.28
N ILE A 3 -44.94 -105.58 28.29
CA ILE A 3 -46.00 -104.67 27.79
C ILE A 3 -45.52 -103.19 27.86
N THR A 4 -45.41 -102.58 26.67
CA THR A 4 -45.71 -101.18 26.21
C THR A 4 -45.27 -99.92 26.96
N ASN A 5 -44.61 -99.01 26.23
CA ASN A 5 -44.85 -97.54 26.04
C ASN A 5 -43.54 -96.84 25.62
N LYS A 6 -43.44 -95.70 24.92
CA LYS A 6 -44.15 -94.99 23.85
C LYS A 6 -43.30 -93.70 23.59
N TYR A 7 -43.17 -93.27 22.32
CA TYR A 7 -42.70 -91.93 21.81
C TYR A 7 -41.18 -91.64 21.71
N PRO A 8 -40.74 -90.68 20.84
CA PRO A 8 -41.10 -90.50 19.41
C PRO A 8 -39.85 -90.25 18.52
N LEU A 9 -40.07 -90.37 17.20
CA LEU A 9 -39.13 -90.10 16.12
C LEU A 9 -38.94 -88.58 15.93
N PHE A 10 -37.74 -88.05 16.15
CA PHE A 10 -37.41 -86.64 15.84
C PHE A 10 -36.76 -86.57 14.46
N PHE A 11 -37.46 -85.95 13.50
CA PHE A 11 -36.95 -85.59 12.19
C PHE A 11 -35.98 -84.41 12.33
N PHE A 12 -34.70 -84.62 12.01
CA PHE A 12 -33.74 -83.52 11.87
C PHE A 12 -33.91 -82.92 10.47
N LEU A 13 -34.57 -81.76 10.39
CA LEU A 13 -34.66 -80.95 9.18
C LEU A 13 -33.34 -80.16 9.02
N ALA A 14 -32.51 -80.54 8.06
CA ALA A 14 -31.31 -79.78 7.71
C ALA A 14 -31.69 -78.51 6.94
N PHE A 15 -31.72 -77.37 7.61
CA PHE A 15 -31.82 -76.06 6.98
C PHE A 15 -30.45 -75.68 6.37
N VAL A 16 -30.32 -75.85 5.06
CA VAL A 16 -29.22 -75.25 4.29
C VAL A 16 -29.53 -73.76 4.15
N PHE A 17 -28.87 -72.93 4.97
CA PHE A 17 -28.86 -71.49 4.76
C PHE A 17 -28.00 -71.19 3.52
N PHE A 18 -28.65 -70.90 2.39
CA PHE A 18 -27.99 -70.17 1.31
C PHE A 18 -27.72 -68.75 1.83
N SER A 19 -26.52 -68.53 2.37
CA SER A 19 -25.97 -67.21 2.63
C SER A 19 -25.70 -66.56 1.27
N CYS A 20 -26.65 -65.77 0.80
CA CYS A 20 -26.43 -64.86 -0.31
C CYS A 20 -25.70 -63.62 0.24
N GLN A 21 -24.39 -63.74 0.47
CA GLN A 21 -23.55 -62.55 0.59
C GLN A 21 -23.48 -61.93 -0.80
N ARG A 22 -24.28 -60.88 -1.04
CA ARG A 22 -23.98 -59.95 -2.14
C ARG A 22 -22.55 -59.47 -1.90
N ALA A 23 -21.68 -59.64 -2.90
CA ALA A 23 -20.39 -58.97 -2.90
C ALA A 23 -20.66 -57.47 -2.64
N PRO A 24 -19.87 -56.81 -1.77
CA PRO A 24 -19.96 -55.36 -1.63
C PRO A 24 -19.82 -54.77 -3.04
N VAL A 25 -20.77 -53.92 -3.40
CA VAL A 25 -20.66 -53.12 -4.63
C VAL A 25 -19.41 -52.27 -4.43
N GLU A 26 -18.36 -52.53 -5.21
CA GLU A 26 -17.31 -51.55 -5.40
C GLU A 26 -18.03 -50.32 -5.99
N ILE A 27 -18.23 -49.31 -5.14
CA ILE A 27 -18.58 -47.99 -5.62
C ILE A 27 -17.33 -47.56 -6.35
N ASP A 28 -17.36 -47.67 -7.68
CA ASP A 28 -16.37 -47.13 -8.58
C ASP A 28 -16.45 -45.60 -8.46
N SER A 29 -15.92 -45.07 -7.35
CA SER A 29 -15.70 -43.64 -7.22
C SER A 29 -14.55 -43.34 -8.16
N GLU A 30 -14.86 -42.66 -9.27
CA GLU A 30 -13.82 -42.09 -10.12
C GLU A 30 -12.78 -41.39 -9.24
N PRO A 31 -11.48 -41.53 -9.55
CA PRO A 31 -10.44 -40.93 -8.73
C PRO A 31 -10.66 -39.41 -8.63
N PRO A 32 -10.43 -38.82 -7.45
CA PRO A 32 -10.70 -37.40 -7.24
C PRO A 32 -9.86 -36.56 -8.22
N VAL A 33 -10.56 -35.72 -8.99
CA VAL A 33 -9.95 -34.93 -10.07
C VAL A 33 -9.10 -33.79 -9.53
N PHE A 34 -9.56 -33.14 -8.46
CA PHE A 34 -8.89 -31.99 -7.85
C PHE A 34 -8.29 -32.38 -6.50
N LYS A 35 -7.01 -32.08 -6.35
CA LYS A 35 -6.26 -32.41 -5.15
C LYS A 35 -5.02 -31.53 -5.05
N MET A 36 -4.55 -31.32 -3.83
CA MET A 36 -3.28 -30.68 -3.54
C MET A 36 -2.59 -31.45 -2.42
N GLU A 37 -1.30 -31.72 -2.54
CA GLU A 37 -0.49 -32.33 -1.49
C GLU A 37 0.91 -31.71 -1.48
N GLY A 38 1.53 -31.65 -0.31
CA GLY A 38 2.84 -31.03 -0.12
C GLY A 38 3.23 -30.98 1.35
N LEU A 39 4.13 -30.07 1.71
CA LEU A 39 4.57 -29.82 3.07
C LEU A 39 4.12 -28.43 3.53
N LEU A 40 3.36 -28.35 4.61
CA LEU A 40 2.96 -27.11 5.29
C LEU A 40 3.77 -27.03 6.58
N GLU A 41 4.62 -26.00 6.73
CA GLU A 41 5.57 -25.88 7.85
C GLU A 41 6.45 -27.14 8.02
N GLY A 42 6.75 -27.83 6.91
CA GLY A 42 7.51 -29.08 6.88
C GLY A 42 6.70 -30.35 7.17
N GLU A 43 5.41 -30.23 7.53
CA GLU A 43 4.53 -31.37 7.79
C GLU A 43 3.66 -31.71 6.57
N PRO A 44 3.47 -32.99 6.22
CA PRO A 44 2.64 -33.37 5.07
C PRO A 44 1.19 -32.91 5.20
N PHE A 45 0.66 -32.26 4.17
CA PHE A 45 -0.77 -31.96 4.05
C PHE A 45 -1.35 -32.52 2.75
N LYS A 46 -2.66 -32.76 2.75
CA LYS A 46 -3.41 -33.21 1.58
C LYS A 46 -4.84 -32.70 1.61
N LEU A 47 -5.24 -32.02 0.54
CA LEU A 47 -6.61 -31.61 0.26
C LEU A 47 -7.08 -32.38 -0.98
N THR A 48 -8.27 -32.97 -0.93
CA THR A 48 -8.78 -33.80 -2.03
C THR A 48 -10.28 -33.57 -2.19
N ALA A 49 -10.70 -32.98 -3.30
CA ALA A 49 -12.11 -32.73 -3.56
C ALA A 49 -12.87 -34.05 -3.69
N GLY A 50 -14.01 -34.15 -3.01
CA GLY A 50 -14.81 -35.38 -2.90
C GLY A 50 -14.40 -36.29 -1.74
N ASP A 51 -13.32 -35.98 -1.02
CA ASP A 51 -12.96 -36.63 0.24
C ASP A 51 -13.32 -35.73 1.43
N GLN A 52 -13.80 -36.33 2.52
CA GLN A 52 -14.15 -35.67 3.80
C GLN A 52 -15.03 -34.40 3.73
N GLY A 53 -15.72 -34.15 2.61
CA GLY A 53 -16.53 -32.96 2.43
C GLY A 53 -15.75 -31.75 1.89
N THR A 54 -14.53 -31.94 1.38
CA THR A 54 -13.77 -30.93 0.63
C THR A 54 -14.27 -30.86 -0.82
N TYR A 55 -14.33 -29.65 -1.37
CA TYR A 55 -14.79 -29.35 -2.74
C TYR A 55 -13.84 -28.37 -3.42
N MET A 56 -13.91 -28.37 -4.76
CA MET A 56 -13.26 -27.36 -5.61
C MET A 56 -14.30 -26.28 -5.95
N PHE A 57 -14.11 -25.08 -5.39
CA PHE A 57 -14.90 -23.89 -5.71
C PHE A 57 -14.13 -23.04 -6.71
N THR A 58 -14.83 -22.41 -7.63
CA THR A 58 -14.22 -21.56 -8.67
C THR A 58 -15.06 -20.32 -8.88
N GLY A 59 -14.43 -19.21 -9.24
CA GLY A 59 -15.14 -17.96 -9.52
C GLY A 59 -14.24 -16.89 -10.11
N THR A 60 -14.78 -15.69 -10.21
CA THR A 60 -14.07 -14.50 -10.67
C THR A 60 -14.36 -13.33 -9.74
N HIS A 61 -13.33 -12.54 -9.44
CA HIS A 61 -13.45 -11.26 -8.73
C HIS A 61 -12.89 -10.13 -9.59
N THR A 62 -13.13 -8.88 -9.22
CA THR A 62 -12.50 -7.72 -9.87
C THR A 62 -11.88 -6.89 -8.77
N ASP A 63 -10.57 -6.70 -8.84
CA ASP A 63 -9.83 -5.96 -7.83
C ASP A 63 -10.15 -4.45 -7.86
N THR A 64 -9.60 -3.70 -6.90
CA THR A 64 -9.81 -2.25 -6.77
C THR A 64 -9.30 -1.43 -7.96
N LEU A 65 -8.42 -2.01 -8.77
CA LEU A 65 -7.86 -1.41 -9.98
C LEU A 65 -8.63 -1.83 -11.24
N GLY A 66 -9.69 -2.63 -11.12
CA GLY A 66 -10.50 -3.09 -12.26
C GLY A 66 -9.94 -4.31 -12.98
N VAL A 67 -8.95 -4.99 -12.42
CA VAL A 67 -8.37 -6.21 -13.02
C VAL A 67 -9.18 -7.43 -12.58
N VAL A 68 -9.54 -8.29 -13.53
CA VAL A 68 -10.25 -9.55 -13.24
C VAL A 68 -9.30 -10.53 -12.57
N GLU A 69 -9.75 -11.16 -11.50
CA GLU A 69 -9.04 -12.20 -10.77
C GLU A 69 -9.79 -13.54 -10.95
N HIS A 70 -9.08 -14.57 -11.43
CA HIS A 70 -9.61 -15.91 -11.60
C HIS A 70 -9.32 -16.74 -10.35
N ILE A 71 -10.36 -17.23 -9.67
CA ILE A 71 -10.26 -17.81 -8.34
C ILE A 71 -10.52 -19.31 -8.40
N GLY A 72 -9.69 -20.07 -7.69
CA GLY A 72 -9.83 -21.49 -7.43
C GLY A 72 -9.56 -21.80 -5.97
N LEU A 73 -10.55 -22.34 -5.26
CA LEU A 73 -10.47 -22.67 -3.83
C LEU A 73 -10.71 -24.16 -3.60
N LEU A 74 -9.76 -24.84 -2.94
CA LEU A 74 -9.98 -26.15 -2.33
C LEU A 74 -10.29 -25.94 -0.85
N GLY A 75 -11.48 -26.35 -0.42
CA GLY A 75 -11.93 -26.16 0.96
C GLY A 75 -13.19 -26.96 1.26
N ASP A 76 -13.58 -26.99 2.53
CA ASP A 76 -14.69 -27.82 3.00
C ASP A 76 -16.07 -27.30 2.58
N PHE A 77 -17.07 -28.16 2.75
CA PHE A 77 -18.46 -27.84 2.50
C PHE A 77 -18.89 -26.62 3.31
N GLY A 78 -19.54 -25.65 2.65
CA GLY A 78 -19.98 -24.41 3.26
C GLY A 78 -18.95 -23.28 3.22
N CYS A 79 -17.76 -23.51 2.65
CA CYS A 79 -16.87 -22.40 2.32
C CYS A 79 -17.47 -21.49 1.23
N ASP A 80 -18.30 -22.02 0.32
CA ASP A 80 -18.99 -21.25 -0.73
C ASP A 80 -18.09 -20.29 -1.54
N GLY A 81 -16.80 -20.64 -1.69
CA GLY A 81 -15.78 -19.82 -2.37
C GLY A 81 -15.13 -18.72 -1.51
N ASP A 82 -15.39 -18.69 -0.20
CA ASP A 82 -14.77 -17.78 0.76
C ASP A 82 -13.32 -18.21 1.09
N PRO A 83 -12.29 -17.42 0.70
CA PRO A 83 -10.89 -17.73 0.96
C PRO A 83 -10.51 -17.72 2.45
N GLU A 84 -11.31 -17.07 3.31
CA GLU A 84 -11.10 -17.04 4.76
C GLU A 84 -11.69 -18.27 5.48
N CYS A 85 -12.21 -19.24 4.72
CA CYS A 85 -12.73 -20.47 5.28
C CYS A 85 -11.61 -21.34 5.89
N PRO A 86 -11.73 -21.80 7.15
CA PRO A 86 -10.69 -22.62 7.79
C PRO A 86 -10.31 -23.87 7.01
N GLY A 87 -9.02 -24.10 6.84
CA GLY A 87 -8.46 -25.23 6.08
C GLY A 87 -8.47 -25.03 4.56
N ALA A 88 -8.97 -23.91 4.05
CA ALA A 88 -9.03 -23.66 2.62
C ALA A 88 -7.69 -23.20 2.04
N LEU A 89 -7.37 -23.69 0.83
CA LEU A 89 -6.27 -23.22 -0.01
C LEU A 89 -6.86 -22.58 -1.27
N THR A 90 -6.52 -21.33 -1.51
CA THR A 90 -7.04 -20.54 -2.63
C THR A 90 -5.92 -20.05 -3.54
N PHE A 91 -6.15 -20.19 -4.84
CA PHE A 91 -5.36 -19.60 -5.91
C PHE A 91 -6.15 -18.44 -6.51
N VAL A 92 -5.49 -17.30 -6.63
CA VAL A 92 -6.01 -16.11 -7.29
C VAL A 92 -5.04 -15.75 -8.40
N ILE A 93 -5.48 -15.88 -9.66
CA ILE A 93 -4.66 -15.57 -10.84
C ILE A 93 -5.15 -14.27 -11.44
N ARG A 94 -4.29 -13.25 -11.43
CA ARG A 94 -4.66 -11.90 -11.84
C ARG A 94 -4.62 -11.75 -13.36
N GLY A 95 -5.64 -11.11 -13.93
CA GLY A 95 -5.78 -10.88 -15.36
C GLY A 95 -4.69 -9.99 -15.96
N MET A 96 -4.71 -9.82 -17.28
CA MET A 96 -3.67 -9.09 -18.01
C MET A 96 -3.94 -7.59 -18.22
N ASN A 97 -5.13 -7.09 -17.86
CA ASN A 97 -5.49 -5.70 -18.08
C ASN A 97 -6.63 -5.23 -17.17
N VAL A 98 -6.76 -3.91 -17.07
CA VAL A 98 -7.79 -3.19 -16.29
C VAL A 98 -9.14 -3.11 -17.04
N SER A 99 -9.17 -3.43 -18.34
CA SER A 99 -10.35 -3.22 -19.19
C SER A 99 -11.39 -4.36 -19.16
N GLY A 100 -11.15 -5.42 -18.37
CA GLY A 100 -12.12 -6.50 -18.13
C GLY A 100 -12.40 -7.44 -19.31
N LEU A 101 -11.65 -7.31 -20.41
CA LEU A 101 -11.67 -8.24 -21.55
C LEU A 101 -10.38 -9.06 -21.53
N THR A 102 -10.27 -9.98 -20.58
CA THR A 102 -9.16 -10.93 -20.52
C THR A 102 -9.67 -12.30 -20.93
N GLU A 103 -9.25 -12.76 -22.11
CA GLU A 103 -9.36 -14.19 -22.42
C GLU A 103 -8.45 -14.95 -21.45
N ILE A 104 -9.03 -15.88 -20.68
CA ILE A 104 -8.28 -16.67 -19.69
C ILE A 104 -7.09 -17.40 -20.35
N GLU A 105 -7.17 -17.70 -21.64
CA GLU A 105 -6.13 -18.33 -22.45
C GLU A 105 -4.82 -17.54 -22.48
N ASN A 106 -4.89 -16.24 -22.28
CA ASN A 106 -3.71 -15.38 -22.24
C ASN A 106 -3.25 -15.09 -20.81
N THR A 107 -4.13 -15.24 -19.82
CA THR A 107 -3.79 -15.08 -18.39
C THR A 107 -3.18 -16.36 -17.83
N LEU A 108 -3.84 -17.50 -18.06
CA LEU A 108 -3.44 -18.82 -17.57
C LEU A 108 -2.75 -19.58 -18.69
N ILE A 109 -1.41 -19.58 -18.67
CA ILE A 109 -0.55 -20.24 -19.65
C ILE A 109 0.36 -21.28 -18.98
N PRO A 110 0.78 -22.34 -19.67
CA PRO A 110 1.78 -23.26 -19.13
C PRO A 110 3.14 -22.58 -18.98
N GLY A 111 3.86 -22.87 -17.90
CA GLY A 111 5.19 -22.32 -17.62
C GLY A 111 5.32 -21.79 -16.20
N ASP A 112 6.44 -21.10 -15.97
CA ASP A 112 6.72 -20.44 -14.69
C ASP A 112 5.90 -19.16 -14.56
N HIS A 113 5.34 -18.95 -13.38
CA HIS A 113 4.58 -17.75 -13.02
C HIS A 113 5.22 -17.09 -11.80
N SER A 114 5.07 -15.76 -11.75
CA SER A 114 5.49 -14.99 -10.59
C SER A 114 4.39 -14.99 -9.53
N PHE A 115 4.78 -14.96 -8.26
CA PHE A 115 3.87 -14.57 -7.21
C PHE A 115 3.68 -13.06 -7.25
N ARG A 116 2.47 -12.61 -6.96
CA ARG A 116 2.18 -11.18 -6.84
C ARG A 116 3.03 -10.59 -5.73
N GLU A 117 3.77 -9.54 -6.03
CA GLU A 117 4.60 -8.88 -5.03
C GLU A 117 3.78 -7.91 -4.17
N PRO A 118 4.25 -7.55 -2.96
CA PRO A 118 3.65 -6.50 -2.19
C PRO A 118 3.64 -5.20 -2.99
N SER A 119 2.49 -4.53 -3.06
CA SER A 119 2.40 -3.22 -3.69
C SER A 119 3.41 -2.26 -3.06
N VAL A 120 4.34 -1.76 -3.85
CA VAL A 120 5.35 -0.80 -3.39
C VAL A 120 4.75 0.60 -3.53
N PRO A 121 4.66 1.41 -2.45
CA PRO A 121 4.21 2.78 -2.56
C PRO A 121 5.17 3.57 -3.47
N ALA A 122 4.66 4.11 -4.57
CA ALA A 122 5.36 5.03 -5.44
C ALA A 122 5.03 6.47 -5.01
N ILE A 123 6.05 7.30 -4.81
CA ILE A 123 5.84 8.74 -4.60
C ILE A 123 5.49 9.34 -5.96
N GLU A 124 4.26 9.82 -6.11
CA GLU A 124 3.83 10.54 -7.32
C GLU A 124 4.17 12.02 -7.26
N GLY A 125 4.24 12.56 -6.03
CA GLY A 125 4.56 13.95 -5.82
C GLY A 125 4.58 14.36 -4.36
N TYR A 126 4.58 15.66 -4.14
CA TYR A 126 4.59 16.25 -2.81
C TYR A 126 3.54 17.35 -2.72
N ARG A 127 2.61 17.17 -1.80
CA ARG A 127 1.60 18.17 -1.47
C ARG A 127 2.22 19.19 -0.52
N PHE A 128 2.11 20.45 -0.87
CA PHE A 128 2.44 21.59 -0.04
C PHE A 128 1.17 22.29 0.43
N PHE A 129 1.13 22.62 1.72
CA PHE A 129 0.15 23.52 2.29
C PHE A 129 0.83 24.85 2.62
N PHE A 130 0.40 25.92 1.95
CA PHE A 130 0.93 27.27 2.15
C PHE A 130 -0.04 28.10 3.00
N LYS A 131 0.50 28.72 4.06
CA LYS A 131 -0.26 29.57 4.97
C LYS A 131 0.28 31.00 4.94
N GLY A 132 -0.50 31.91 4.39
CA GLY A 132 -0.17 33.33 4.40
C GLY A 132 -0.33 33.95 5.79
N THR A 133 0.60 34.83 6.14
CA THR A 133 0.62 35.63 7.36
C THR A 133 0.93 37.09 7.02
N PRO A 134 0.09 37.75 6.20
CA PRO A 134 0.34 39.12 5.79
C PRO A 134 0.23 40.08 6.96
N GLU A 135 1.03 41.13 6.97
CA GLU A 135 0.96 42.21 7.95
C GLU A 135 0.60 43.51 7.25
N LEU A 136 -0.53 44.11 7.64
CA LEU A 136 -1.09 45.35 7.11
C LEU A 136 -2.24 45.86 8.00
N LYS A 137 -2.64 47.12 7.83
CA LYS A 137 -3.68 47.79 8.65
C LYS A 137 -5.13 47.51 8.27
N THR A 138 -5.34 46.90 7.11
CA THR A 138 -6.68 46.68 6.53
C THR A 138 -6.98 45.19 6.42
N ASN A 139 -8.26 44.84 6.50
CA ASN A 139 -8.74 43.51 6.17
C ASN A 139 -9.19 43.39 4.71
N ASP A 140 -9.19 44.51 3.96
CA ASP A 140 -9.48 44.55 2.53
C ASP A 140 -8.17 44.42 1.73
N TYR A 141 -7.78 43.19 1.47
CA TYR A 141 -6.58 42.85 0.71
C TYR A 141 -6.80 41.58 -0.10
N SER A 142 -5.94 41.39 -1.09
CA SER A 142 -5.87 40.17 -1.90
C SER A 142 -4.50 39.50 -1.78
N VAL A 143 -4.49 38.17 -1.88
CA VAL A 143 -3.27 37.34 -1.83
C VAL A 143 -3.22 36.48 -3.08
N HIS A 144 -2.08 36.53 -3.76
CA HIS A 144 -1.78 35.77 -4.97
C HIS A 144 -0.54 34.93 -4.75
N TRP A 145 -0.53 33.75 -5.36
CA TRP A 145 0.54 32.78 -5.29
C TRP A 145 1.01 32.41 -6.68
N ASP A 146 2.32 32.38 -6.86
CA ASP A 146 3.00 31.77 -8.00
C ASP A 146 3.86 30.63 -7.44
N PHE A 147 3.61 29.42 -7.92
CA PHE A 147 4.31 28.22 -7.44
C PHE A 147 5.64 27.97 -8.17
N GLY A 148 5.96 28.78 -9.19
CA GLY A 148 7.21 28.67 -9.95
C GLY A 148 7.23 27.54 -10.99
N ASP A 149 6.14 26.79 -11.12
CA ASP A 149 5.89 25.76 -12.14
C ASP A 149 4.94 26.24 -13.26
N GLY A 150 4.59 27.53 -13.25
CA GLY A 150 3.62 28.14 -14.16
C GLY A 150 2.18 28.08 -13.66
N GLN A 151 1.91 27.44 -12.52
CA GLN A 151 0.61 27.47 -11.86
C GLN A 151 0.53 28.59 -10.82
N THR A 152 -0.69 29.09 -10.64
CA THR A 152 -0.98 30.19 -9.71
C THR A 152 -2.23 29.90 -8.91
N ALA A 153 -2.35 30.49 -7.71
CA ALA A 153 -3.56 30.45 -6.91
C ALA A 153 -3.84 31.79 -6.24
N SER A 154 -5.07 31.97 -5.76
CA SER A 154 -5.47 33.13 -4.97
C SER A 154 -6.11 32.68 -3.67
N GLY A 155 -5.88 33.44 -2.60
CA GLY A 155 -6.39 33.12 -1.26
C GLY A 155 -5.31 33.16 -0.19
N LEU A 156 -5.72 33.32 1.07
CA LEU A 156 -4.77 33.43 2.18
C LEU A 156 -3.98 32.12 2.41
N ASN A 157 -4.67 30.99 2.30
CA ASN A 157 -4.09 29.66 2.40
C ASN A 157 -4.41 28.88 1.13
N VAL A 158 -3.42 28.18 0.58
CA VAL A 158 -3.56 27.42 -0.66
C VAL A 158 -2.80 26.10 -0.56
N GLU A 159 -3.23 25.13 -1.36
CA GLU A 159 -2.52 23.87 -1.55
C GLU A 159 -1.97 23.79 -2.97
N HIS A 160 -0.82 23.13 -3.11
CA HIS A 160 -0.21 22.82 -4.40
C HIS A 160 0.46 21.45 -4.36
N ILE A 161 0.54 20.77 -5.49
CA ILE A 161 1.25 19.48 -5.61
C ILE A 161 2.33 19.65 -6.66
N TYR A 162 3.57 19.32 -6.28
CA TYR A 162 4.68 19.17 -7.22
C TYR A 162 4.89 17.70 -7.55
N ASP A 163 5.26 17.41 -8.80
CA ASP A 163 5.65 16.07 -9.22
C ASP A 163 6.88 15.56 -8.47
N ALA A 164 7.04 14.24 -8.39
CA ALA A 164 8.09 13.60 -7.59
C ALA A 164 9.53 13.94 -8.05
N ASP A 165 9.71 14.34 -9.30
CA ASP A 165 11.01 14.70 -9.88
C ASP A 165 11.44 16.15 -9.57
N VAL A 166 10.55 16.98 -8.99
CA VAL A 166 10.86 18.36 -8.62
C VAL A 166 11.82 18.41 -7.43
N VAL A 167 13.05 18.86 -7.70
CA VAL A 167 14.10 19.02 -6.67
C VAL A 167 13.85 20.24 -5.77
N SER A 168 13.36 21.34 -6.34
CA SER A 168 13.05 22.59 -5.63
C SER A 168 12.18 23.50 -6.49
N ALA A 169 11.33 24.31 -5.87
CA ALA A 169 10.53 25.33 -6.53
C ALA A 169 10.70 26.70 -5.83
N ILE A 170 10.57 27.79 -6.58
CA ILE A 170 10.53 29.15 -6.02
C ILE A 170 9.07 29.57 -5.93
N VAL A 171 8.55 29.64 -4.70
CA VAL A 171 7.17 30.02 -4.43
C VAL A 171 7.14 31.48 -4.03
N CYS A 172 6.37 32.29 -4.75
CA CYS A 172 6.18 33.70 -4.47
C CYS A 172 4.75 33.96 -4.01
N GLN A 173 4.61 34.60 -2.85
CA GLN A 173 3.36 35.20 -2.39
C GLN A 173 3.39 36.69 -2.67
N THR A 174 2.31 37.24 -3.23
CA THR A 174 2.07 38.67 -3.36
C THR A 174 0.82 39.08 -2.61
N VAL A 175 0.95 40.10 -1.75
CA VAL A 175 -0.16 40.69 -0.98
C VAL A 175 -0.41 42.08 -1.50
N ILE A 176 -1.67 42.41 -1.79
CA ILE A 176 -2.08 43.71 -2.35
C ILE A 176 -3.14 44.31 -1.43
N ASN A 177 -2.92 45.54 -0.97
CA ASN A 177 -3.93 46.34 -0.28
C ASN A 177 -4.91 46.91 -1.31
N ASN A 178 -6.17 46.50 -1.23
CA ASN A 178 -7.17 46.87 -2.24
C ASN A 178 -7.64 48.34 -2.13
N ILE A 179 -7.32 49.01 -1.02
CA ILE A 179 -7.72 50.42 -0.77
C ILE A 179 -6.82 51.37 -1.55
N ASN A 180 -5.51 51.12 -1.56
CA ASN A 180 -4.52 52.05 -2.11
C ASN A 180 -3.62 51.43 -3.20
N GLY A 181 -3.69 50.12 -3.42
CA GLY A 181 -2.89 49.41 -4.41
C GLY A 181 -1.47 49.07 -3.97
N ASP A 182 -1.08 49.39 -2.73
CA ASP A 182 0.24 49.02 -2.21
C ASP A 182 0.39 47.50 -2.19
N SER A 183 1.58 47.01 -2.54
CA SER A 183 1.85 45.58 -2.57
C SER A 183 3.21 45.21 -2.02
N SER A 184 3.32 43.97 -1.54
CA SER A 184 4.55 43.34 -1.11
C SER A 184 4.59 41.91 -1.61
N SER A 185 5.80 41.39 -1.81
CA SER A 185 5.99 40.00 -2.16
C SER A 185 7.09 39.35 -1.33
N LEU A 186 6.95 38.05 -1.13
CA LEU A 186 7.98 37.19 -0.55
C LEU A 186 8.12 35.96 -1.42
N CYS A 187 9.35 35.64 -1.83
CA CYS A 187 9.66 34.41 -2.54
C CYS A 187 10.55 33.51 -1.67
N MET A 188 10.23 32.21 -1.61
CA MET A 188 11.01 31.20 -0.89
C MET A 188 11.29 30.00 -1.79
N GLU A 189 12.51 29.45 -1.66
CA GLU A 189 12.85 28.14 -2.22
C GLU A 189 12.24 27.06 -1.33
N VAL A 190 11.28 26.30 -1.85
CA VAL A 190 10.71 25.14 -1.17
C VAL A 190 11.30 23.87 -1.77
N ARG A 191 11.55 22.87 -0.92
CA ARG A 191 12.16 21.59 -1.31
C ARG A 191 11.22 20.44 -0.96
N PRO A 192 10.56 19.85 -1.96
CA PRO A 192 9.74 18.66 -1.77
C PRO A 192 10.49 17.55 -1.02
N GLY A 193 9.83 16.90 -0.06
CA GLY A 193 10.41 15.79 0.71
C GLY A 193 11.52 16.16 1.71
N SER A 194 11.84 17.44 1.90
CA SER A 194 12.85 17.83 2.89
C SER A 194 12.25 17.93 4.30
N GLU A 195 12.67 17.04 5.20
CA GLU A 195 12.33 17.15 6.64
C GLU A 195 13.10 18.29 7.34
N ARG A 196 14.10 18.88 6.67
CA ARG A 196 14.96 19.90 7.26
C ARG A 196 14.28 21.26 7.16
N LEU A 197 14.05 21.85 8.32
CA LEU A 197 13.46 23.17 8.44
C LEU A 197 14.47 24.11 9.09
N VAL A 198 14.49 25.33 8.56
CA VAL A 198 15.05 26.48 9.25
C VAL A 198 13.98 27.55 9.27
N THR A 199 13.86 28.24 10.39
CA THR A 199 13.07 29.46 10.53
C THR A 199 13.86 30.44 11.38
N PHE A 200 13.32 31.62 11.62
CA PHE A 200 13.85 32.49 12.66
C PHE A 200 12.76 33.32 13.32
N THR A 201 13.07 33.80 14.52
CA THR A 201 12.32 34.86 15.20
C THR A 201 13.18 36.11 15.29
N TYR A 202 12.54 37.28 15.33
CA TYR A 202 13.21 38.55 15.52
C TYR A 202 12.48 39.42 16.53
N ASP A 203 13.22 40.30 17.21
CA ASP A 203 12.72 41.17 18.28
C ASP A 203 12.92 42.65 17.92
N PRO A 204 11.92 43.32 17.35
CA PRO A 204 12.00 44.72 16.96
C PRO A 204 11.76 45.66 18.16
N ASN A 205 12.49 46.78 18.17
CA ASN A 205 12.31 47.94 19.03
C ASN A 205 12.13 49.19 18.13
N ASP A 206 11.62 50.30 18.67
CA ASP A 206 11.19 51.51 17.95
C ASP A 206 12.19 52.02 16.88
N LEU A 207 13.48 51.74 17.03
CA LEU A 207 14.54 52.20 16.12
C LEU A 207 15.44 51.11 15.52
N ARG A 208 15.32 49.84 15.95
CA ARG A 208 16.27 48.76 15.59
C ARG A 208 15.73 47.36 15.91
N VAL A 209 16.32 46.34 15.31
CA VAL A 209 16.10 44.95 15.76
C VAL A 209 17.17 44.60 16.78
N GLU A 210 16.73 44.20 17.97
CA GLU A 210 17.62 43.81 19.07
C GLU A 210 18.20 42.42 18.78
N HIS A 211 17.36 41.46 18.39
CA HIS A 211 17.78 40.06 18.25
C HIS A 211 17.24 39.39 16.99
N PHE A 212 18.06 38.52 16.40
CA PHE A 212 17.64 37.47 15.46
C PHE A 212 18.05 36.12 16.01
N ILE A 213 17.11 35.17 16.01
CA ILE A 213 17.30 33.82 16.55
C ILE A 213 16.88 32.82 15.49
N ALA A 214 17.84 32.09 14.92
CA ALA A 214 17.53 30.99 14.01
C ALA A 214 16.98 29.79 14.79
N HIS A 215 16.06 29.05 14.20
CA HIS A 215 15.57 27.77 14.72
C HIS A 215 15.75 26.73 13.63
N THR A 216 16.34 25.58 13.96
CA THR A 216 16.60 24.52 12.97
C THR A 216 16.64 23.14 13.61
N ASN A 217 16.29 22.13 12.84
CA ASN A 217 16.41 20.72 13.20
C ASN A 217 17.61 20.02 12.52
N GLY A 218 18.54 20.78 11.94
CA GLY A 218 19.75 20.23 11.32
C GLY A 218 20.67 19.51 12.33
N ALA A 219 21.43 18.51 11.84
CA ALA A 219 22.39 17.77 12.65
C ALA A 219 23.58 18.65 13.10
N ASN A 220 23.91 18.62 14.39
CA ASN A 220 25.01 19.41 14.95
C ASN A 220 26.40 18.89 14.52
N PRO A 221 27.39 19.78 14.30
CA PRO A 221 27.30 21.24 14.35
C PRO A 221 26.58 21.84 13.13
N VAL A 222 25.83 22.93 13.33
CA VAL A 222 25.15 23.66 12.26
C VAL A 222 25.80 25.03 12.02
N ASN A 223 26.21 25.28 10.78
CA ASN A 223 26.68 26.58 10.33
C ASN A 223 25.50 27.45 9.91
N ILE A 224 25.38 28.66 10.48
CA ILE A 224 24.28 29.58 10.20
C ILE A 224 24.82 30.78 9.43
N LEU A 225 24.20 31.05 8.28
CA LEU A 225 24.48 32.20 7.44
C LEU A 225 23.24 33.08 7.36
N TRP A 226 23.42 34.39 7.53
CA TRP A 226 22.35 35.37 7.44
C TRP A 226 22.57 36.27 6.23
N ASN A 227 21.47 36.66 5.59
CA ASN A 227 21.42 37.61 4.50
C ASN A 227 20.41 38.71 4.83
N PHE A 228 20.91 39.95 4.90
CA PHE A 228 20.09 41.15 5.12
C PHE A 228 20.06 42.06 3.88
N GLY A 229 20.20 41.48 2.69
CA GLY A 229 20.18 42.17 1.40
C GLY A 229 21.54 42.35 0.71
N TRP A 230 22.63 41.90 1.31
CA TRP A 230 24.01 42.04 0.80
C TRP A 230 24.76 40.70 0.67
N GLY A 231 24.03 39.58 0.74
CA GLY A 231 24.58 38.24 0.62
C GLY A 231 24.62 37.48 1.94
N PHE A 232 24.89 36.17 1.86
CA PHE A 232 24.97 35.31 3.04
C PHE A 232 26.33 35.40 3.71
N HIS A 233 26.34 35.79 4.99
CA HIS A 233 27.54 35.84 5.81
C HIS A 233 27.39 35.01 7.07
N PRO A 234 28.43 34.28 7.50
CA PRO A 234 28.37 33.53 8.74
C PRO A 234 28.17 34.49 9.92
N ARG A 235 27.20 34.18 10.78
CA ARG A 235 27.03 34.84 12.08
C ARG A 235 26.71 33.78 13.13
N GLN A 236 26.77 34.19 14.39
CA GLN A 236 26.35 33.33 15.49
C GLN A 236 24.86 32.96 15.37
N TYR A 237 24.49 31.87 16.04
CA TYR A 237 23.11 31.41 16.18
C TYR A 237 22.18 32.51 16.70
N TYR A 238 22.72 33.33 17.60
CA TYR A 238 22.12 34.52 18.19
C TYR A 238 22.90 35.75 17.72
N ILE A 239 22.20 36.73 17.12
CA ILE A 239 22.82 38.01 16.73
C ILE A 239 22.41 39.05 17.77
N ASP A 240 23.38 39.47 18.60
CA ASP A 240 23.23 40.50 19.65
C ASP A 240 23.65 41.92 19.19
N ASN A 241 24.11 42.04 17.95
CA ASN A 241 24.50 43.33 17.39
C ASN A 241 23.24 44.04 16.86
N HIS A 242 22.88 45.17 17.50
CA HIS A 242 21.86 46.11 17.04
C HIS A 242 21.87 46.22 15.51
N TYR A 243 20.89 45.60 14.84
CA TYR A 243 20.79 45.70 13.39
C TYR A 243 19.98 46.94 13.06
N TYR A 244 20.66 47.95 12.52
CA TYR A 244 20.03 49.17 12.06
C TYR A 244 19.54 48.95 10.64
N PHE A 245 18.22 48.78 10.48
CA PHE A 245 17.60 48.80 9.17
C PHE A 245 17.76 50.16 8.50
N ASN A 246 17.84 50.17 7.16
CA ASN A 246 17.62 51.38 6.40
C ASN A 246 16.21 51.91 6.70
N GLN A 247 16.13 53.01 7.45
CA GLN A 247 14.88 53.65 7.87
C GLN A 247 14.08 54.23 6.69
N GLN A 248 14.64 54.26 5.48
CA GLN A 248 13.93 54.65 4.26
C GLN A 248 13.06 53.52 3.69
N LEU A 249 13.26 52.27 4.12
CA LEU A 249 12.48 51.13 3.66
C LEU A 249 11.38 50.77 4.66
N PRO A 250 10.14 50.51 4.19
CA PRO A 250 9.03 50.11 5.07
C PRO A 250 9.25 48.75 5.73
N TYR A 251 9.95 47.85 5.04
CA TYR A 251 10.35 46.53 5.49
C TYR A 251 11.63 46.09 4.76
N GLN A 252 12.29 45.07 5.28
CA GLN A 252 13.42 44.41 4.61
C GLN A 252 13.25 42.91 4.63
N GLN A 253 13.62 42.25 3.53
CA GLN A 253 13.70 40.80 3.49
C GLN A 253 14.97 40.34 4.20
N VAL A 254 14.79 39.44 5.16
CA VAL A 254 15.89 38.75 5.85
C VAL A 254 15.81 37.28 5.53
N SER A 255 16.94 36.67 5.21
CA SER A 255 17.03 35.23 4.95
C SER A 255 18.09 34.58 5.82
N VAL A 256 17.81 33.36 6.23
CA VAL A 256 18.73 32.49 6.95
C VAL A 256 18.99 31.24 6.11
N LYS A 257 20.24 30.79 6.10
CA LYS A 257 20.67 29.53 5.51
C LYS A 257 21.42 28.73 6.56
N THR A 258 21.09 27.46 6.71
CA THR A 258 21.85 26.52 7.54
C THR A 258 22.64 25.55 6.68
N ILE A 259 23.75 25.06 7.20
CA ILE A 259 24.51 23.91 6.67
C ILE A 259 24.81 23.01 7.86
N ASP A 260 24.23 21.80 7.88
CA ASP A 260 24.41 20.85 8.98
C ASP A 260 25.73 20.04 8.86
N ALA A 261 26.02 19.20 9.84
CA ALA A 261 27.23 18.37 9.88
C ALA A 261 27.38 17.42 8.67
N ASN A 262 26.28 17.08 8.01
CA ASN A 262 26.25 16.22 6.83
C ASN A 262 26.32 17.04 5.53
N GLY A 263 26.49 18.36 5.62
CA GLY A 263 26.52 19.26 4.47
C GLY A 263 25.14 19.60 3.90
N CYS A 264 24.05 19.19 4.55
CA CYS A 264 22.71 19.49 4.07
C CYS A 264 22.33 20.94 4.34
N THR A 265 21.64 21.57 3.40
CA THR A 265 21.30 23.00 3.48
C THR A 265 19.80 23.24 3.57
N ALA A 266 19.36 24.10 4.47
CA ALA A 266 18.00 24.66 4.49
C ALA A 266 18.05 26.19 4.37
N LYS A 267 17.00 26.80 3.81
CA LYS A 267 16.86 28.25 3.67
C LYS A 267 15.47 28.69 4.10
N TYR A 268 15.38 29.89 4.65
CA TYR A 268 14.11 30.53 4.96
C TYR A 268 14.25 32.03 4.82
N ALA A 269 13.18 32.70 4.38
CA ALA A 269 13.15 34.14 4.22
C ALA A 269 11.86 34.71 4.82
N GLN A 270 11.94 35.91 5.36
CA GLN A 270 10.81 36.64 5.91
C GLN A 270 11.02 38.14 5.71
N ASN A 271 9.96 38.85 5.38
CA ASN A 271 9.92 40.31 5.42
C ASN A 271 9.72 40.77 6.86
N VAL A 272 10.60 41.65 7.33
CA VAL A 272 10.63 42.13 8.72
C VAL A 272 10.66 43.66 8.75
N SER A 273 10.11 44.26 9.81
CA SER A 273 10.09 45.72 10.02
C SER A 273 10.64 46.08 11.41
N ILE A 274 11.15 47.31 11.55
CA ILE A 274 11.64 47.87 12.83
C ILE A 274 10.56 48.58 13.63
N SER A 275 9.57 49.15 12.96
CA SER A 275 8.46 49.84 13.62
C SER A 275 7.23 48.96 13.53
N GLY A 276 6.56 48.77 14.68
CA GLY A 276 5.20 48.25 14.75
C GLY A 276 4.16 49.18 14.11
N ASP A 277 4.57 50.25 13.42
CA ASP A 277 3.69 51.07 12.58
C ASP A 277 3.13 50.23 11.44
N LYS A 278 1.95 49.64 11.71
CA LYS A 278 1.16 48.74 10.87
C LYS A 278 0.71 49.33 9.50
N HIS A 279 1.35 50.37 8.98
CA HIS A 279 0.96 51.04 7.73
C HIS A 279 1.58 50.43 6.46
N THR A 280 2.42 49.40 6.58
CA THR A 280 3.13 48.81 5.44
C THR A 280 2.50 47.47 5.09
N VAL A 281 2.27 47.21 3.80
CA VAL A 281 1.88 45.88 3.33
C VAL A 281 3.12 45.00 3.35
N MET A 282 3.09 43.89 4.09
CA MET A 282 4.16 42.88 4.09
C MET A 282 3.60 41.50 3.80
N ALA A 283 4.14 40.86 2.76
CA ALA A 283 3.88 39.47 2.46
C ALA A 283 4.82 38.59 3.30
N ASN A 284 4.25 37.63 4.02
CA ASN A 284 4.96 36.61 4.78
C ASN A 284 4.14 35.33 4.71
N PHE A 285 4.80 34.18 4.71
CA PHE A 285 4.11 32.90 4.76
C PHE A 285 4.97 31.80 5.36
N SER A 286 4.30 30.74 5.78
CA SER A 286 4.90 29.46 6.16
C SER A 286 4.35 28.35 5.28
N TYR A 287 5.05 27.21 5.22
CA TYR A 287 4.57 26.03 4.50
C TYR A 287 4.84 24.74 5.28
N SER A 288 4.07 23.70 4.95
CA SER A 288 4.36 22.31 5.31
C SER A 288 4.19 21.42 4.08
N SER A 289 4.82 20.25 4.06
CA SER A 289 4.72 19.31 2.93
C SER A 289 4.55 17.87 3.37
N SER A 290 3.89 17.07 2.53
CA SER A 290 3.77 15.61 2.69
C SER A 290 3.93 14.91 1.34
N ALA A 291 4.47 13.70 1.33
CA ALA A 291 4.48 12.88 0.12
C ALA A 291 3.04 12.50 -0.27
N VAL A 292 2.79 12.49 -1.58
CA VAL A 292 1.62 11.87 -2.19
C VAL A 292 2.09 10.54 -2.74
N VAL A 293 1.53 9.45 -2.24
CA VAL A 293 1.88 8.10 -2.66
C VAL A 293 0.71 7.44 -3.35
N SER A 294 0.99 6.71 -4.42
CA SER A 294 0.08 5.72 -5.00
C SER A 294 0.66 4.33 -4.82
N LEU A 295 -0.21 3.33 -4.93
CA LEU A 295 0.22 1.94 -5.00
C LEU A 295 0.40 1.60 -6.48
N ASP A 296 1.63 1.36 -6.89
CA ASP A 296 1.90 0.81 -8.22
C ASP A 296 1.79 -0.73 -8.12
N ASN A 297 0.79 -1.30 -8.78
CA ASN A 297 0.58 -2.75 -8.80
C ASN A 297 -0.02 -3.18 -10.13
N THR A 298 0.78 -3.08 -11.19
CA THR A 298 0.46 -3.64 -12.51
C THR A 298 0.89 -5.09 -12.67
N ASP A 299 0.98 -5.82 -11.56
CA ASP A 299 1.28 -7.26 -11.40
C ASP A 299 0.24 -8.11 -12.15
N PHE A 300 0.33 -8.11 -13.47
CA PHE A 300 -0.54 -8.85 -14.38
C PHE A 300 -0.04 -10.29 -14.51
N GLN A 301 -0.95 -11.27 -14.60
CA GLN A 301 -0.65 -12.71 -14.64
C GLN A 301 -0.06 -13.28 -13.35
N ASP A 302 0.29 -12.44 -12.39
CA ASP A 302 0.83 -12.87 -11.11
C ASP A 302 -0.20 -13.64 -10.28
N VAL A 303 0.30 -14.58 -9.49
CA VAL A 303 -0.51 -15.48 -8.66
C VAL A 303 -0.43 -15.07 -7.19
N THR A 304 -1.59 -15.01 -6.53
CA THR A 304 -1.67 -14.94 -5.07
C THR A 304 -2.17 -16.27 -4.53
N ILE A 305 -1.43 -16.82 -3.56
CA ILE A 305 -1.83 -17.97 -2.78
C ILE A 305 -2.36 -17.49 -1.45
N VAL A 306 -3.51 -18.01 -1.05
CA VAL A 306 -4.14 -17.74 0.24
C VAL A 306 -4.37 -19.08 0.94
N TYR A 307 -3.96 -19.17 2.20
CA TYR A 307 -4.25 -20.32 3.04
C TYR A 307 -4.82 -19.88 4.37
N THR A 308 -5.95 -20.45 4.76
CA THR A 308 -6.52 -20.25 6.09
C THR A 308 -6.28 -21.48 6.94
N THR A 309 -5.64 -21.31 8.10
CA THR A 309 -5.39 -22.42 9.03
C THR A 309 -6.70 -22.94 9.62
N THR A 310 -6.66 -24.12 10.25
CA THR A 310 -7.82 -24.70 10.94
C THR A 310 -8.31 -23.84 12.12
N GLU A 311 -7.46 -22.97 12.65
CA GLU A 311 -7.77 -22.01 13.71
C GLU A 311 -8.40 -20.72 13.16
N GLY A 312 -8.46 -20.55 11.83
CA GLY A 312 -9.05 -19.39 11.16
C GLY A 312 -8.10 -18.22 10.89
N ASN A 313 -6.78 -18.43 10.97
CA ASN A 313 -5.81 -17.40 10.57
C ASN A 313 -5.54 -17.50 9.07
N THR A 314 -5.75 -16.41 8.32
CA THR A 314 -5.55 -16.37 6.87
C THR A 314 -4.22 -15.72 6.49
N TYR A 315 -3.41 -16.43 5.73
CA TYR A 315 -2.08 -16.02 5.25
C TYR A 315 -2.08 -15.83 3.74
N TYR A 316 -1.27 -14.88 3.25
CA TYR A 316 -1.26 -14.45 1.85
C TYR A 316 0.16 -14.39 1.30
N SER A 317 0.39 -14.85 0.07
CA SER A 317 1.70 -14.79 -0.57
C SER A 317 2.13 -13.38 -0.99
N ASN A 318 1.18 -12.45 -1.20
CA ASN A 318 1.42 -11.12 -1.75
C ASN A 318 1.67 -10.03 -0.70
N LEU A 319 1.80 -10.41 0.58
CA LEU A 319 2.07 -9.48 1.67
C LEU A 319 3.56 -9.36 2.01
N GLY A 320 4.42 -10.19 1.41
CA GLY A 320 5.87 -10.09 1.51
C GLY A 320 6.58 -10.65 0.28
N PHE A 321 7.86 -10.32 0.13
CA PHE A 321 8.70 -10.87 -0.93
C PHE A 321 8.93 -12.37 -0.72
N GLN A 322 8.86 -13.13 -1.79
CA GLN A 322 9.11 -14.57 -1.74
C GLN A 322 10.61 -14.87 -1.53
N PRO A 323 10.96 -15.89 -0.75
CA PRO A 323 12.34 -16.35 -0.58
C PRO A 323 12.85 -17.08 -1.84
N ASP A 324 14.16 -17.38 -1.89
CA ASP A 324 14.81 -18.03 -3.06
C ASP A 324 14.21 -19.40 -3.45
N PHE A 325 13.53 -20.10 -2.53
CA PHE A 325 12.83 -21.35 -2.84
C PHE A 325 11.45 -21.13 -3.47
N GLY A 326 10.96 -19.89 -3.44
CA GLY A 326 9.68 -19.48 -4.01
C GLY A 326 9.62 -19.81 -5.49
N SER A 327 8.69 -20.67 -5.89
CA SER A 327 8.51 -21.10 -7.27
C SER A 327 7.05 -21.46 -7.52
N LEU A 328 6.56 -21.20 -8.74
CA LEU A 328 5.24 -21.62 -9.18
C LEU A 328 5.29 -21.95 -10.67
N THR A 329 4.95 -23.19 -11.02
CA THR A 329 4.93 -23.65 -12.40
C THR A 329 3.58 -24.31 -12.69
N ILE A 330 2.89 -23.79 -13.70
CA ILE A 330 1.60 -24.33 -14.17
C ILE A 330 1.85 -25.22 -15.38
N TYR A 331 1.26 -26.41 -15.37
CA TYR A 331 1.32 -27.41 -16.42
C TYR A 331 -0.09 -27.74 -16.93
N ASP A 332 -0.16 -28.34 -18.12
CA ASP A 332 -1.34 -29.02 -18.68
C ASP A 332 -2.68 -28.33 -18.39
N ILE A 333 -3.00 -27.28 -19.13
CA ILE A 333 -4.27 -26.54 -18.99
C ILE A 333 -5.32 -27.11 -19.93
N SER A 334 -6.52 -27.36 -19.40
CA SER A 334 -7.66 -27.90 -20.16
C SER A 334 -8.97 -27.28 -19.70
N GLY A 335 -9.98 -27.26 -20.57
CA GLY A 335 -11.34 -26.90 -20.14
C GLY A 335 -11.94 -27.97 -19.22
N PHE A 336 -12.76 -27.55 -18.26
CA PHE A 336 -13.53 -28.43 -17.39
C PHE A 336 -15.01 -28.01 -17.34
N SER A 337 -15.83 -28.81 -16.65
CA SER A 337 -17.28 -28.61 -16.49
C SER A 337 -17.62 -27.21 -15.97
N LEU A 338 -18.83 -26.72 -16.28
CA LEU A 338 -19.33 -25.46 -15.70
C LEU A 338 -19.39 -25.55 -14.17
N ASN A 339 -19.11 -24.44 -13.49
CA ASN A 339 -19.28 -24.35 -12.04
C ASN A 339 -20.77 -24.18 -11.66
N SER A 340 -21.07 -24.17 -10.35
CA SER A 340 -22.43 -24.01 -9.82
C SER A 340 -23.12 -22.70 -10.23
N SER A 341 -22.33 -21.67 -10.53
CA SER A 341 -22.79 -20.36 -11.03
C SER A 341 -22.96 -20.32 -12.56
N GLY A 342 -22.66 -21.41 -13.27
CA GLY A 342 -22.75 -21.51 -14.73
C GLY A 342 -21.55 -20.93 -15.49
N GLN A 343 -20.46 -20.58 -14.80
CA GLN A 343 -19.22 -20.08 -15.43
C GLN A 343 -18.40 -21.22 -16.01
N HIS A 344 -17.62 -20.93 -17.06
CA HIS A 344 -16.66 -21.89 -17.58
C HIS A 344 -15.48 -22.03 -16.61
N THR A 345 -14.84 -23.20 -16.63
CA THR A 345 -13.68 -23.47 -15.78
C THR A 345 -12.50 -23.99 -16.59
N LYS A 346 -11.29 -23.64 -16.15
CA LYS A 346 -10.04 -24.24 -16.63
C LYS A 346 -9.46 -25.08 -15.51
N LYS A 347 -9.15 -26.34 -15.81
CA LYS A 347 -8.37 -27.24 -14.96
C LYS A 347 -6.91 -27.18 -15.37
N PHE A 348 -6.01 -27.20 -14.39
CA PHE A 348 -4.56 -27.20 -14.62
C PHE A 348 -3.83 -27.98 -13.53
N ASN A 349 -2.64 -28.44 -13.88
CA ASN A 349 -1.69 -29.04 -12.96
C ASN A 349 -0.73 -27.94 -12.47
N VAL A 350 -0.29 -27.99 -11.22
CA VAL A 350 0.61 -26.98 -10.68
C VAL A 350 1.57 -27.61 -9.68
N ASP A 351 2.82 -27.14 -9.73
CA ASP A 351 3.79 -27.32 -8.66
C ASP A 351 4.15 -25.94 -8.11
N PHE A 352 4.23 -25.80 -6.79
CA PHE A 352 4.67 -24.56 -6.18
C PHE A 352 5.35 -24.75 -4.82
N SER A 353 6.13 -23.76 -4.44
CA SER A 353 6.63 -23.56 -3.08
C SER A 353 6.57 -22.05 -2.82
N CYS A 354 6.04 -21.64 -1.66
CA CYS A 354 5.88 -20.23 -1.34
C CYS A 354 5.88 -19.99 0.17
N ARG A 355 6.16 -18.74 0.53
CA ARG A 355 5.93 -18.20 1.86
C ARG A 355 4.63 -17.40 1.87
N LEU A 356 3.80 -17.62 2.87
CA LEU A 356 2.56 -16.89 3.11
C LEU A 356 2.70 -16.06 4.39
N PHE A 357 2.27 -14.81 4.38
CA PHE A 357 2.45 -13.88 5.49
C PHE A 357 1.12 -13.54 6.16
N LEU A 358 1.15 -13.33 7.48
CA LEU A 358 -0.04 -12.96 8.25
C LEU A 358 -0.31 -11.45 8.13
N PRO A 359 -1.54 -11.02 7.78
CA PRO A 359 -1.89 -9.61 7.73
C PRO A 359 -1.68 -8.91 9.07
N GLY A 360 -1.05 -7.75 9.04
CA GLY A 360 -0.90 -6.88 10.22
C GLY A 360 0.14 -7.33 11.25
N VAL A 361 0.85 -8.44 11.03
CA VAL A 361 1.90 -8.94 11.93
C VAL A 361 3.23 -9.07 11.21
N THR A 362 4.15 -8.16 11.49
CA THR A 362 5.44 -8.08 10.78
C THR A 362 6.30 -9.32 11.04
N GLY A 363 6.69 -10.00 9.97
CA GLY A 363 7.62 -11.13 10.02
C GLY A 363 6.98 -12.46 10.42
N GLU A 364 5.68 -12.51 10.65
CA GLU A 364 4.94 -13.76 10.88
C GLU A 364 4.54 -14.36 9.53
N TYR A 365 4.93 -15.62 9.32
CA TYR A 365 4.74 -16.33 8.07
C TYR A 365 4.61 -17.83 8.30
N ILE A 366 4.13 -18.52 7.27
CA ILE A 366 4.17 -19.97 7.11
C ILE A 366 4.69 -20.31 5.70
N ASP A 367 5.34 -21.46 5.56
CA ASP A 367 5.89 -21.96 4.31
C ASP A 367 5.09 -23.17 3.83
N ILE A 368 4.70 -23.13 2.55
CA ILE A 368 4.22 -24.30 1.80
C ILE A 368 5.33 -24.68 0.83
N THR A 369 5.80 -25.93 0.90
CA THR A 369 6.90 -26.41 0.06
C THR A 369 6.53 -27.73 -0.59
N GLU A 370 7.14 -28.01 -1.75
CA GLU A 370 6.95 -29.25 -2.50
C GLU A 370 5.46 -29.53 -2.81
N ALA A 371 4.64 -28.48 -2.95
CA ALA A 371 3.22 -28.63 -3.20
C ALA A 371 2.98 -28.95 -4.67
N THR A 372 2.23 -30.01 -4.93
CA THR A 372 1.85 -30.47 -6.25
C THR A 372 0.37 -30.83 -6.28
N GLY A 373 -0.31 -30.49 -7.37
CA GLY A 373 -1.75 -30.70 -7.42
C GLY A 373 -2.40 -30.45 -8.76
N VAL A 374 -3.72 -30.66 -8.76
CA VAL A 374 -4.62 -30.38 -9.86
C VAL A 374 -5.74 -29.50 -9.30
N LEU A 375 -5.90 -28.33 -9.90
CA LEU A 375 -6.86 -27.31 -9.50
C LEU A 375 -7.72 -26.86 -10.68
N ALA A 376 -8.73 -26.03 -10.38
CA ALA A 376 -9.46 -25.29 -11.39
C ALA A 376 -9.64 -23.82 -11.00
N VAL A 377 -9.87 -22.96 -12.00
CA VAL A 377 -10.29 -21.56 -11.82
C VAL A 377 -11.49 -21.26 -12.71
N GLY A 378 -12.30 -20.27 -12.32
CA GLY A 378 -13.46 -19.80 -13.08
C GLY A 378 -13.10 -18.66 -14.03
N TYR A 379 -13.84 -18.52 -15.14
CA TYR A 379 -13.73 -17.39 -16.07
C TYR A 379 -15.04 -17.06 -16.79
#